data_AF-A0A0D9VWK8-F1
#
_entry.id   AF-A0A0D9VWK8-F1
#
_cell.length_a   1.000
_cell.length_b   1.000
_cell.length_c   1.000
_cell.angle_alpha   90.00
_cell.angle_beta   90.00
_cell.angle_gamma   90.00
#
_symmetry.space_group_name_H-M   'P 1'
#
loop_
_entity.id
_entity.type
_entity.pdbx_description
1 polymer ?
#
loop_
_entity_poly.entity_id
_entity_poly.type
_entity_poly.pdbx_seq_one_letter_code
_entity_poly.pdbx_strand_id
1 'polypeptide(L)' 'MVTYLDGIINPARYLPWNGSFGWLGYHGLLSTNDARNFSAENAIHGSSWIPATGIPYTPGL' A
#
# COMPACT_ATOMS: atom_id res chain seq x y z
N MET A 1 0.14 0.45 5.87
CA MET A 1 0.93 1.25 4.92
C MET A 1 1.45 2.50 5.63
N VAL A 2 2.76 2.70 5.64
CA VAL A 2 3.38 3.86 6.31
C VAL A 2 4.35 4.48 5.31
N THR A 3 3.96 5.61 4.74
CA THR A 3 4.80 6.39 3.82
C THR A 3 4.69 7.87 4.17
N TYR A 4 5.77 8.61 3.95
CA TYR A 4 5.77 10.07 4.06
C TYR A 4 5.36 10.68 2.72
N LEU A 5 4.37 11.58 2.72
CA LEU A 5 3.96 12.34 1.55
C LEU A 5 4.48 13.77 1.67
N ASP A 6 5.42 14.14 0.80
CA ASP A 6 5.95 15.49 0.72
C ASP A 6 5.07 16.40 -0.16
N GLY A 7 5.29 17.72 -0.11
CA GLY A 7 4.50 18.74 -0.81
C GLY A 7 4.60 18.72 -2.34
N ILE A 8 5.49 17.89 -2.90
CA ILE A 8 5.59 17.66 -4.36
C ILE A 8 4.43 16.83 -4.92
N ILE A 9 3.66 16.15 -4.06
CA ILE A 9 2.50 15.36 -4.46
C ILE A 9 1.31 16.29 -4.69
N ASN A 10 0.69 16.21 -5.87
CA ASN A 10 -0.51 16.99 -6.20
C ASN A 10 -1.63 16.70 -5.16
N PRO A 11 -2.34 17.71 -4.63
CA PRO A 11 -3.44 17.50 -3.68
C PRO A 11 -4.57 16.59 -4.19
N ALA A 12 -4.77 16.50 -5.51
CA ALA A 12 -5.69 15.57 -6.15
C ALA A 12 -5.23 14.09 -6.06
N ARG A 13 -3.99 13.84 -5.65
CA ARG A 13 -3.31 12.55 -5.40
C ARG A 13 -3.14 11.64 -6.62
N TYR A 14 -4.17 11.47 -7.45
CA TYR A 14 -4.17 10.62 -8.63
C TYR A 14 -4.56 11.44 -9.86
N LEU A 15 -4.15 10.97 -11.03
CA LEU A 15 -4.49 11.57 -12.32
C LEU A 15 -5.59 10.74 -13.00
N PRO A 16 -6.54 11.38 -13.72
CA PRO A 16 -7.50 10.66 -14.53
C PRO A 16 -6.79 9.92 -15.68
N TRP A 17 -7.24 8.71 -15.99
CA TRP A 17 -6.70 7.93 -17.10
C TRP A 17 -7.11 8.47 -18.48
N ASN A 18 -8.29 9.11 -18.59
CA ASN A 18 -8.85 9.61 -19.85
C ASN A 18 -9.76 10.85 -19.66
N GLY A 19 -9.45 11.70 -18.69
CA GLY A 19 -10.32 12.82 -18.29
C GLY A 19 -11.49 12.44 -17.40
N SER A 20 -11.77 11.13 -17.21
CA SER A 20 -12.73 10.65 -16.23
C SER A 20 -12.02 10.25 -14.94
N PHE A 21 -12.41 10.91 -13.84
CA PHE A 21 -11.89 10.66 -12.50
C PHE A 21 -12.73 9.52 -11.89
N GLY A 22 -12.28 8.28 -12.08
CA GLY A 22 -12.94 7.08 -11.54
C GLY A 22 -12.65 6.88 -10.05
N TRP A 23 -13.27 7.67 -9.17
CA TRP A 23 -13.00 7.62 -7.71
C TRP A 23 -13.96 6.75 -6.92
N LEU A 24 -14.80 5.95 -7.59
CA LEU A 24 -15.69 5.00 -6.92
C LEU A 24 -14.93 3.92 -6.12
N GLY A 25 -13.66 3.67 -6.43
CA GLY A 25 -12.81 2.70 -5.74
C GLY A 25 -11.79 3.29 -4.76
N TYR A 26 -11.83 4.59 -4.47
CA TYR A 26 -10.87 5.21 -3.56
C TYR A 26 -11.29 5.03 -2.09
N HIS A 27 -10.39 4.47 -1.29
CA HIS A 27 -10.53 4.35 0.16
C HIS A 27 -9.42 5.16 0.82
N GLY A 28 -9.74 6.37 1.29
CA GLY A 28 -8.72 7.34 1.71
C GLY A 28 -7.96 6.99 2.99
N LEU A 29 -8.61 6.30 3.93
CA LEU A 29 -7.96 5.74 5.12
C LEU A 29 -8.46 4.33 5.30
N LEU A 30 -7.53 3.37 5.29
CA LEU A 30 -7.84 1.99 5.64
C LEU A 30 -7.81 1.84 7.16
N SER A 31 -8.72 1.00 7.68
CA SER A 31 -8.60 0.54 9.05
C SER A 31 -7.31 -0.28 9.20
N THR A 32 -6.77 -0.37 10.42
CA THR A 32 -5.64 -1.27 10.71
C THR A 32 -5.92 -2.69 10.23
N ASN A 33 -7.17 -3.14 10.32
CA ASN A 33 -7.56 -4.47 9.91
C ASN A 33 -7.52 -4.65 8.38
N ASP A 34 -8.03 -3.69 7.61
CA ASP A 34 -7.97 -3.75 6.15
C ASP A 34 -6.54 -3.57 5.64
N ALA A 35 -5.75 -2.73 6.32
CA ALA A 35 -4.35 -2.49 5.99
C ALA A 35 -3.46 -3.75 6.15
N ARG A 36 -3.84 -4.71 7.00
CA ARG A 36 -3.11 -5.98 7.15
C ARG A 36 -3.08 -6.81 5.87
N ASN A 37 -4.12 -6.73 5.05
CA ASN A 37 -4.19 -7.45 3.78
C ASN A 37 -3.12 -6.99 2.78
N PHE A 38 -2.57 -5.79 2.98
CA PHE A 38 -1.52 -5.20 2.15
C PHE A 38 -0.11 -5.31 2.77
N SER A 39 0.05 -6.12 3.84
CA SER A 39 1.35 -6.42 4.43
C SER A 39 2.11 -7.47 3.61
N ALA A 40 3.43 -7.58 3.80
CA ALA A 40 4.25 -8.56 3.08
C ALA A 40 3.85 -10.01 3.42
N GLU A 41 3.42 -10.27 4.64
CA GLU A 41 2.92 -11.56 5.09
C GLU A 41 1.66 -11.98 4.32
N ASN A 42 0.69 -11.08 4.14
CA ASN A 42 -0.60 -11.44 3.55
C ASN A 42 -0.67 -11.24 2.04
N ALA A 43 -0.05 -10.20 1.49
CA ALA A 43 -0.17 -9.87 0.07
C ALA A 43 0.69 -10.76 -0.83
N ILE A 44 1.86 -11.20 -0.34
CA ILE A 44 2.84 -11.97 -1.13
C ILE A 44 3.31 -13.23 -0.41
N HIS A 45 2.66 -13.61 0.69
CA HIS A 45 3.06 -14.76 1.53
C HIS A 45 4.54 -14.72 1.92
N GLY A 46 5.07 -13.52 2.18
CA GLY A 46 6.50 -13.26 2.32
C GLY A 46 7.17 -14.07 3.43
N SER A 47 6.42 -14.40 4.49
CA SER A 47 6.88 -15.24 5.60
C SER A 47 7.33 -16.65 5.18
N SER A 48 6.91 -17.12 4.00
CA SER A 48 7.31 -18.43 3.48
C SER A 48 8.66 -18.46 2.75
N TRP A 49 9.13 -17.31 2.24
CA TRP A 49 10.30 -17.30 1.33
C TRP A 49 11.30 -16.17 1.59
N ILE A 50 10.88 -15.01 2.09
CA ILE A 50 11.78 -13.87 2.35
C ILE A 50 12.84 -14.20 3.41
N PRO A 51 12.53 -14.88 4.54
CA PRO A 51 13.55 -15.23 5.53
C PRO A 51 14.71 -16.05 4.95
N ALA A 52 14.45 -16.89 3.95
CA ALA A 52 15.48 -17.70 3.29
C ALA A 52 16.46 -16.86 2.44
N THR A 53 16.10 -15.63 2.08
CA THR A 53 16.96 -14.73 1.31
C THR A 53 18.03 -14.03 2.16
N GLY A 54 17.86 -14.02 3.48
CA GLY A 54 18.73 -13.27 4.40
C GLY A 54 18.51 -11.75 4.39
N ILE A 55 17.55 -11.25 3.60
CA ILE A 55 17.22 -9.82 3.52
C ILE A 55 16.26 -9.46 4.65
N PRO A 56 16.59 -8.44 5.48
CA PRO A 56 15.67 -7.94 6.51
C PRO A 56 14.38 -7.38 5.89
N TYR A 57 13.24 -7.73 6.46
CA TYR A 57 11.94 -7.20 6.05
C TYR A 57 10.97 -7.09 7.23
N THR A 58 9.88 -6.35 7.05
CA THR A 58 8.77 -6.28 8.00
C THR A 58 7.59 -7.12 7.46
N PRO A 59 7.20 -8.22 8.12
CA PRO A 59 6.14 -9.09 7.63
C PRO A 59 4.75 -8.46 7.70
N GLY A 60 4.40 -7.84 8.83
CA GLY A 60 3.06 -7.34 9.13
C GLY A 60 2.93 -5.82 9.13
N LEU A 61 1.85 -5.34 9.76
CA LEU A 61 1.57 -3.94 10.03
C LEU A 61 1.81 -3.59 11.49
#